data_AF-A0A1I8H3C8-F1
#
_entry.id   AF-A0A1I8H3C8-F1
#
_cell.length_a   1.000
_cell.length_b   1.000
_cell.length_c   1.000
_cell.angle_alpha   90.00
_cell.angle_beta   90.00
_cell.angle_gamma   90.00
#
_symmetry.space_group_name_H-M   'P 1'
#
loop_
_entity.id
_entity.type
_entity.pdbx_description
1 polymer ?
#
loop_
_entity_poly.entity_id
_entity_poly.type
_entity_poly.pdbx_seq_one_letter_code
_entity_poly.pdbx_strand_id
1 'polypeptide(L)'
;MSRFLLAVGFSLCLLTVVSAETASGGSLTECALKCKLQFLKGCSAAAFVSGTQKCLLADTTNADFPGGVAVRKQAASTQDPVQIEGRTFKIIQHRSKGVLSFGRGWTEYEDGFGDETDFWIGLRKIHQLTGSSPKLLRVEAVTWSDELYVCEYSGFTVADASTNYTMTYTSYLSSSSNTTSDSLADNKGRQFSTIDRDNDQISSSCSAARGNSGWWFKSCSKSNPNGIYHASPKNNYENYIYWIGATGNSVLTLKSIRLMLQLA
;
A
#
# COMPACT_ATOMS: atom_id res chain seq x y z
N MET A 1 24.94 21.19 0.24
CA MET A 1 24.36 21.20 -1.12
C MET A 1 25.47 20.95 -2.12
N SER A 2 25.64 19.71 -2.57
CA SER A 2 26.57 19.38 -3.66
C SER A 2 25.81 18.66 -4.75
N ARG A 3 25.78 19.26 -5.95
CA ARG A 3 25.20 18.66 -7.15
C ARG A 3 26.27 17.82 -7.84
N PHE A 4 26.01 16.54 -8.07
CA PHE A 4 26.81 15.73 -8.98
C PHE A 4 26.02 15.53 -10.28
N LEU A 5 26.59 15.98 -11.40
CA LEU A 5 26.21 15.52 -12.73
C LEU A 5 27.00 14.24 -13.01
N LEU A 6 26.32 13.13 -13.29
CA LEU A 6 26.90 12.04 -14.07
C LEU A 6 26.32 12.11 -15.48
N ALA A 7 27.17 12.46 -16.44
CA ALA A 7 26.86 12.38 -17.85
C ALA A 7 27.07 10.94 -18.32
N VAL A 8 25.98 10.28 -18.68
CA VAL A 8 26.00 9.13 -19.61
C VAL A 8 24.86 9.36 -20.60
N GLY A 9 25.18 9.30 -21.89
CA GLY A 9 24.34 9.78 -22.98
C GLY A 9 23.03 9.02 -23.18
N PHE A 10 22.09 9.77 -23.77
CA PHE A 10 20.78 9.42 -24.31
C PHE A 10 19.60 9.21 -23.35
N SER A 11 18.59 10.06 -23.56
CA SER A 11 17.26 10.17 -22.94
C SER A 11 17.21 10.87 -21.57
N LEU A 12 16.85 12.16 -21.58
CA LEU A 12 16.37 12.87 -20.39
C LEU A 12 15.04 12.25 -19.96
N CYS A 13 15.11 11.22 -19.12
CA CYS A 13 14.04 10.97 -18.15
C CYS A 13 14.44 11.72 -16.87
N LEU A 14 13.56 12.57 -16.36
CA LEU A 14 13.73 13.22 -15.06
C LEU A 14 13.67 12.13 -13.97
N LEU A 15 14.78 11.41 -13.76
CA LEU A 15 14.98 10.64 -12.55
C LEU A 15 15.16 11.67 -11.43
N THR A 16 14.14 11.80 -10.59
CA THR A 16 14.26 12.47 -9.30
C THR A 16 15.41 11.78 -8.57
N VAL A 17 16.57 12.42 -8.56
CA VAL A 17 17.72 12.00 -7.75
C VAL A 17 17.28 12.18 -6.31
N VAL A 18 16.76 11.11 -5.72
CA VAL A 18 16.56 10.96 -4.29
C VAL A 18 17.90 11.20 -3.61
N SER A 19 17.91 11.85 -2.45
CA SER A 19 19.11 12.09 -1.65
C SER A 19 19.80 10.76 -1.33
N ALA A 20 20.69 10.31 -2.22
CA ALA A 20 21.39 9.05 -2.11
C ALA A 20 22.78 9.31 -1.56
N GLU A 21 23.00 8.99 -0.28
CA GLU A 21 24.35 9.00 0.27
C GLU A 21 25.08 7.71 -0.13
N THR A 22 26.35 7.86 -0.53
CA THR A 22 27.20 6.71 -0.87
C THR A 22 28.13 6.40 0.29
N ALA A 23 28.08 5.16 0.77
CA ALA A 23 29.02 4.64 1.77
C ALA A 23 29.81 3.46 1.20
N SER A 24 30.98 3.17 1.76
CA SER A 24 31.66 1.89 1.48
C SER A 24 30.82 0.73 2.00
N GLY A 25 30.85 -0.42 1.30
CA GLY A 25 30.25 -1.65 1.82
C GLY A 25 30.64 -2.85 0.97
N GLY A 26 30.75 -4.01 1.59
CA GLY A 26 31.12 -5.26 0.93
C GLY A 26 29.95 -6.15 0.54
N SER A 27 28.73 -5.84 0.99
CA SER A 27 27.54 -6.64 0.71
C SER A 27 26.23 -5.88 0.91
N LEU A 28 25.14 -6.44 0.38
CA LEU A 28 23.78 -5.94 0.66
C LEU A 28 23.44 -5.94 2.16
N THR A 29 23.87 -6.97 2.89
CA THR A 29 23.64 -7.08 4.34
C THR A 29 24.34 -5.95 5.09
N GLU A 30 25.58 -5.62 4.71
CA GLU A 30 26.31 -4.51 5.30
C GLU A 30 25.64 -3.16 4.98
N CYS A 31 25.18 -2.97 3.75
CA CYS A 31 24.46 -1.76 3.36
C CYS A 31 23.13 -1.61 4.11
N ALA A 32 22.39 -2.70 4.30
CA ALA A 32 21.17 -2.72 5.10
C ALA A 32 21.45 -2.39 6.58
N LEU A 33 22.58 -2.87 7.13
CA LEU A 33 22.99 -2.54 8.49
C LEU A 33 23.34 -1.05 8.63
N LYS A 34 24.08 -0.48 7.66
CA LYS A 34 24.40 0.95 7.63
C LYS A 34 23.15 1.83 7.54
N CYS A 35 22.14 1.40 6.79
CA CYS A 35 20.84 2.07 6.72
C CYS A 35 20.02 1.98 8.03
N LYS A 36 20.27 0.94 8.84
CA LYS A 36 19.63 0.76 10.15
C LYS A 36 20.34 1.50 11.29
N LEU A 37 21.65 1.73 11.18
CA LEU A 37 22.45 2.39 12.22
C LEU A 37 22.31 3.93 12.17
N GLN A 38 22.66 4.59 13.28
CA GLN A 38 22.50 6.04 13.51
C GLN A 38 23.25 6.97 12.54
N PHE A 39 24.06 6.45 11.62
CA PHE A 39 24.78 7.24 10.62
C PHE A 39 23.85 7.95 9.63
N LEU A 40 22.61 7.48 9.47
CA LEU A 40 21.59 8.13 8.65
C LEU A 40 20.25 8.11 9.37
N LYS A 41 19.98 9.15 10.17
CA LYS A 41 18.59 9.45 10.56
C LYS A 41 17.80 9.69 9.27
N GLY A 42 16.95 8.73 8.91
CA GLY A 42 16.07 8.82 7.75
C GLY A 42 16.32 7.79 6.65
N CYS A 43 17.37 6.95 6.70
CA CYS A 43 17.56 5.93 5.64
C CYS A 43 16.41 4.93 5.64
N SER A 44 15.72 4.80 4.50
CA SER A 44 14.52 3.99 4.27
C SER A 44 14.74 2.91 3.21
N ALA A 45 15.79 3.00 2.39
CA ALA A 45 16.18 1.92 1.51
C ALA A 45 17.69 1.88 1.30
N ALA A 46 18.22 0.68 1.04
CA ALA A 46 19.63 0.48 0.77
C ALA A 46 19.83 -0.50 -0.38
N ALA A 47 20.78 -0.22 -1.26
CA ALA A 47 21.25 -1.14 -2.29
C ALA A 47 22.76 -1.30 -2.24
N PHE A 48 23.24 -2.43 -2.75
CA PHE A 48 24.66 -2.73 -2.91
C PHE A 48 25.02 -2.79 -4.40
N VAL A 49 26.04 -2.02 -4.79
CA VAL A 49 26.56 -2.01 -6.16
C VAL A 49 27.88 -2.78 -6.20
N SER A 50 27.83 -4.02 -6.69
CA SER A 50 28.97 -4.95 -6.71
C SER A 50 30.19 -4.39 -7.46
N GLY A 51 29.98 -3.71 -8.60
CA GLY A 51 31.07 -3.16 -9.42
C GLY A 51 31.84 -2.01 -8.76
N THR A 52 31.30 -1.37 -7.73
CA THR A 52 31.96 -0.25 -7.03
C THR A 52 32.21 -0.51 -5.54
N GLN A 53 31.72 -1.63 -5.01
CA GLN A 53 31.71 -1.93 -3.58
C GLN A 53 31.15 -0.78 -2.73
N LYS A 54 30.04 -0.19 -3.21
CA LYS A 54 29.36 0.92 -2.55
C LYS A 54 27.94 0.56 -2.16
N CYS A 55 27.52 1.15 -1.05
CA CYS A 55 26.13 1.22 -0.63
C CYS A 55 25.50 2.49 -1.19
N LEU A 56 24.33 2.34 -1.81
CA LEU A 56 23.43 3.44 -2.11
C LEU A 56 22.38 3.47 -1.01
N LEU A 57 22.29 4.57 -0.27
CA LEU A 57 21.40 4.72 0.88
C LEU A 57 20.41 5.83 0.56
N ALA A 58 19.12 5.52 0.59
CA ALA A 58 18.07 6.46 0.29
C ALA A 58 17.20 6.71 1.51
N ASP A 59 16.74 7.94 1.67
CA ASP A 59 15.81 8.36 2.71
C ASP A 59 14.34 7.98 2.41
N THR A 60 14.06 7.56 1.19
CA THR A 60 12.74 7.08 0.76
C THR A 60 12.76 5.56 0.53
N THR A 61 11.64 4.89 0.84
CA THR A 61 11.49 3.44 0.63
C THR A 61 11.42 3.05 -0.85
N ASN A 62 11.10 3.99 -1.75
CA ASN A 62 10.88 3.74 -3.18
C ASN A 62 12.00 4.28 -4.08
N ALA A 63 13.20 4.48 -3.53
CA ALA A 63 14.34 4.84 -4.35
C ALA A 63 14.61 3.77 -5.41
N ASP A 64 14.82 4.25 -6.64
CA ASP A 64 15.25 3.41 -7.75
C ASP A 64 16.78 3.28 -7.69
N PHE A 65 17.25 2.04 -7.59
CA PHE A 65 18.68 1.75 -7.50
C PHE A 65 19.12 1.04 -8.78
N PRO A 66 20.05 1.62 -9.55
CA PRO A 66 20.52 0.99 -10.77
C PRO A 66 21.21 -0.35 -10.46
N GLY A 67 20.63 -1.44 -10.97
CA GLY A 67 21.28 -2.75 -11.07
C GLY A 67 21.53 -3.51 -9.76
N GLY A 68 20.77 -3.25 -8.69
CA GLY A 68 21.02 -3.86 -7.38
C GLY A 68 19.79 -4.49 -6.72
N VAL A 69 20.01 -5.57 -5.96
CA VAL A 69 19.05 -6.06 -4.96
C VAL A 69 19.02 -5.03 -3.82
N ALA A 70 17.84 -4.52 -3.48
CA ALA A 70 17.67 -3.48 -2.46
C ALA A 70 16.89 -4.00 -1.24
N VAL A 71 17.29 -3.58 -0.04
CA VAL A 71 16.54 -3.78 1.21
C VAL A 71 15.84 -2.48 1.56
N ARG A 72 14.52 -2.52 1.63
CA ARG A 72 13.67 -1.37 1.99
C ARG A 72 13.22 -1.54 3.44
N LYS A 73 13.28 -0.47 4.25
CA LYS A 73 12.59 -0.45 5.54
C LYS A 73 11.12 -0.72 5.27
N GLN A 74 10.58 -1.73 5.94
CA GLN A 74 9.13 -1.92 5.93
C GLN A 74 8.52 -0.72 6.66
N ALA A 75 7.51 -0.11 6.05
CA ALA A 75 6.68 0.88 6.71
C ALA A 75 6.09 0.26 7.99
N ALA A 76 6.57 0.73 9.14
CA ALA A 76 5.94 0.50 10.43
C ALA A 76 5.28 1.82 10.83
N SER A 77 3.96 1.81 10.93
CA SER A 77 3.21 2.91 11.56
C SER A 77 3.61 3.02 13.03
N THR A 78 3.54 4.24 13.58
CA THR A 78 4.08 4.59 14.91
C THR A 78 3.42 3.88 16.10
N GLN A 79 2.33 3.13 15.89
CA GLN A 79 1.73 2.22 16.87
C GLN A 79 1.17 0.99 16.15
N ASP A 80 2.03 0.03 15.81
CA ASP A 80 1.66 -1.25 15.19
C ASP A 80 2.32 -2.41 15.98
N PRO A 81 1.56 -3.36 16.56
CA PRO A 81 0.11 -3.52 16.44
C PRO A 81 -0.71 -2.50 17.25
N VAL A 82 -1.90 -2.18 16.75
CA VAL A 82 -2.88 -1.27 17.37
C VAL A 82 -3.77 -2.05 18.36
N GLN A 83 -4.08 -1.46 19.51
CA GLN A 83 -5.08 -1.98 20.45
C GLN A 83 -6.41 -1.24 20.27
N ILE A 84 -7.50 -1.97 20.03
CA ILE A 84 -8.86 -1.42 19.89
C ILE A 84 -9.80 -2.30 20.72
N GLU A 85 -10.40 -1.74 21.78
CA GLU A 85 -11.39 -2.44 22.62
C GLU A 85 -10.88 -3.80 23.15
N GLY A 86 -9.60 -3.87 23.53
CA GLY A 86 -8.97 -5.11 24.02
C GLY A 86 -8.60 -6.12 22.93
N ARG A 87 -8.75 -5.77 21.64
CA ARG A 87 -8.33 -6.57 20.49
C ARG A 87 -7.05 -6.00 19.88
N THR A 88 -6.16 -6.88 19.45
CA THR A 88 -4.88 -6.52 18.81
C THR A 88 -5.05 -6.55 17.29
N PHE A 89 -4.58 -5.51 16.60
CA PHE A 89 -4.71 -5.37 15.15
C PHE A 89 -3.38 -5.04 14.48
N LYS A 90 -3.05 -5.74 13.38
CA LYS A 90 -1.96 -5.39 12.47
C LYS A 90 -2.48 -4.49 11.36
N ILE A 91 -1.91 -3.30 11.18
CA ILE A 91 -2.27 -2.46 10.03
C ILE A 91 -1.62 -3.03 8.76
N ILE A 92 -2.43 -3.28 7.72
CA ILE A 92 -1.96 -3.79 6.43
C ILE A 92 -1.97 -2.74 5.32
N GLN A 93 -2.74 -1.67 5.51
CA GLN A 93 -2.80 -0.51 4.63
C GLN A 93 -3.18 0.72 5.46
N HIS A 94 -2.58 1.87 5.17
CA HIS A 94 -2.98 3.15 5.72
C HIS A 94 -2.82 4.26 4.68
N ARG A 95 -3.76 5.20 4.63
CA ARG A 95 -3.73 6.42 3.80
C ARG A 95 -4.18 7.62 4.63
N SER A 96 -3.41 8.70 4.65
CA SER A 96 -3.74 9.93 5.38
C SER A 96 -3.08 11.22 4.85
N LYS A 97 -2.05 11.13 3.99
CA LYS A 97 -1.28 12.31 3.53
C LYS A 97 -1.32 12.53 2.02
N GLY A 98 -1.30 11.46 1.23
CA GLY A 98 -1.36 11.51 -0.22
C GLY A 98 -0.09 11.94 -0.93
N VAL A 99 1.04 12.04 -0.21
CA VAL A 99 2.35 12.32 -0.82
C VAL A 99 2.81 11.12 -1.64
N LEU A 100 2.48 9.91 -1.18
CA LEU A 100 2.85 8.68 -1.83
C LEU A 100 1.82 8.27 -2.89
N SER A 101 2.29 8.10 -4.13
CA SER A 101 1.48 7.48 -5.18
C SER A 101 1.24 6.00 -4.89
N PHE A 102 -0.03 5.58 -4.95
CA PHE A 102 -0.47 4.18 -4.97
C PHE A 102 -0.64 3.67 -6.41
N GLY A 103 -0.24 4.47 -7.40
CA GLY A 103 -0.15 4.08 -8.79
C GLY A 103 1.01 3.14 -9.06
N ARG A 104 0.92 1.91 -8.58
CA ARG A 104 2.05 0.97 -8.47
C ARG A 104 1.84 -0.29 -9.29
N GLY A 105 2.94 -0.87 -9.75
CA GLY A 105 2.94 -2.11 -10.51
C GLY A 105 2.76 -3.36 -9.63
N TRP A 106 2.64 -4.52 -10.27
CA TRP A 106 2.37 -5.80 -9.60
C TRP A 106 3.42 -6.14 -8.53
N THR A 107 4.70 -6.07 -8.89
CA THR A 107 5.81 -6.40 -7.98
C THR A 107 5.80 -5.55 -6.72
N GLU A 108 5.52 -4.25 -6.84
CA GLU A 108 5.43 -3.35 -5.68
C GLU A 108 4.24 -3.71 -4.78
N TYR A 109 3.07 -4.01 -5.34
CA TYR A 109 1.92 -4.48 -4.56
C TYR A 109 2.16 -5.84 -3.91
N GLU A 110 2.97 -6.70 -4.53
CA GLU A 110 3.33 -8.00 -3.98
C GLU A 110 4.27 -7.87 -2.77
N ASP A 111 5.34 -7.08 -2.92
CA ASP A 111 6.38 -6.91 -1.90
C ASP A 111 5.99 -5.92 -0.78
N GLY A 112 5.14 -4.95 -1.12
CA GLY A 112 4.76 -3.84 -0.26
C GLY A 112 5.56 -2.57 -0.53
N PHE A 113 4.97 -1.42 -0.21
CA PHE A 113 5.56 -0.10 -0.42
C PHE A 113 5.02 0.92 0.57
N GLY A 114 5.77 2.02 0.74
CA GLY A 114 5.30 3.24 1.39
C GLY A 114 6.10 3.68 2.61
N ASP A 115 5.51 4.59 3.37
CA ASP A 115 6.15 5.30 4.48
C ASP A 115 5.34 5.17 5.78
N GLU A 116 5.71 5.93 6.82
CA GLU A 116 5.07 5.88 8.14
C GLU A 116 3.58 6.28 8.12
N THR A 117 3.15 7.01 7.08
CA THR A 117 1.80 7.58 6.97
C THR A 117 0.95 6.95 5.87
N ASP A 118 1.54 6.60 4.73
CA ASP A 118 0.85 6.01 3.59
C ASP A 118 1.59 4.74 3.18
N PHE A 119 0.97 3.56 3.34
CA PHE A 119 1.63 2.30 2.97
C PHE A 119 0.68 1.17 2.61
N TRP A 120 1.25 0.17 1.92
CA TRP A 120 0.68 -1.14 1.66
C TRP A 120 1.69 -2.21 2.10
N ILE A 121 1.27 -3.14 2.96
CA ILE A 121 2.21 -4.08 3.59
C ILE A 121 2.78 -5.15 2.64
N GLY A 122 2.10 -5.40 1.51
CA GLY A 122 2.46 -6.38 0.48
C GLY A 122 1.55 -7.60 0.46
N LEU A 123 1.09 -8.02 -0.73
CA LEU A 123 0.19 -9.16 -0.91
C LEU A 123 0.80 -10.47 -0.37
N ARG A 124 2.11 -10.68 -0.55
CA ARG A 124 2.79 -11.87 -0.03
C ARG A 124 2.67 -12.00 1.49
N LYS A 125 2.77 -10.86 2.21
CA LYS A 125 2.61 -10.83 3.68
C LYS A 125 1.16 -10.98 4.10
N ILE A 126 0.23 -10.36 3.37
CA ILE A 126 -1.22 -10.53 3.66
C ILE A 126 -1.62 -11.99 3.46
N HIS A 127 -1.12 -12.65 2.41
CA HIS A 127 -1.31 -14.09 2.21
C HIS A 127 -0.70 -14.90 3.36
N GLN A 128 0.54 -14.64 3.77
CA GLN A 128 1.15 -15.33 4.92
C GLN A 128 0.34 -15.19 6.21
N LEU A 129 -0.27 -14.03 6.44
CA LEU A 129 -1.07 -13.75 7.63
C LEU A 129 -2.46 -14.40 7.60
N THR A 130 -3.03 -14.62 6.42
CA THR A 130 -4.48 -14.93 6.26
C THR A 130 -4.78 -16.23 5.52
N GLY A 131 -3.84 -16.75 4.72
CA GLY A 131 -4.10 -17.81 3.75
C GLY A 131 -4.52 -19.14 4.36
N SER A 132 -3.86 -19.57 5.45
CA SER A 132 -4.22 -20.79 6.20
C SER A 132 -4.98 -20.50 7.49
N SER A 133 -4.98 -19.25 7.94
CA SER A 133 -5.64 -18.79 9.17
C SER A 133 -6.47 -17.55 8.84
N PRO A 134 -7.73 -17.72 8.41
CA PRO A 134 -8.61 -16.61 8.12
C PRO A 134 -8.69 -15.63 9.29
N LYS A 135 -8.61 -14.34 8.99
CA LYS A 135 -8.59 -13.27 10.00
C LYS A 135 -9.86 -12.44 9.95
N LEU A 136 -10.14 -11.71 11.03
CA LEU A 136 -11.08 -10.60 10.95
C LEU A 136 -10.38 -9.42 10.28
N LEU A 137 -10.96 -8.91 9.20
CA LEU A 137 -10.55 -7.64 8.60
C LEU A 137 -11.41 -6.53 9.21
N ARG A 138 -10.77 -5.50 9.74
CA ARG A 138 -11.40 -4.26 10.17
C ARG A 138 -10.93 -3.13 9.26
N VAL A 139 -11.88 -2.34 8.77
CA VAL A 139 -11.62 -1.13 7.98
C VAL A 139 -12.10 0.05 8.78
N GLU A 140 -11.26 1.06 8.90
CA GLU A 140 -11.62 2.35 9.48
C GLU A 140 -11.38 3.46 8.49
N ALA A 141 -12.41 4.26 8.23
CA ALA A 141 -12.40 5.36 7.28
C ALA A 141 -12.84 6.64 7.99
N VAL A 142 -12.16 7.76 7.69
CA VAL A 142 -12.51 9.07 8.24
C VAL A 142 -12.93 9.98 7.10
N THR A 143 -14.08 10.64 7.24
CA THR A 143 -14.59 11.60 6.24
C THR A 143 -13.94 12.97 6.40
N TRP A 144 -14.18 13.88 5.46
CA TRP A 144 -13.73 15.28 5.57
C TRP A 144 -14.44 16.08 6.66
N SER A 145 -15.56 15.57 7.18
CA SER A 145 -16.27 16.10 8.35
C SER A 145 -15.81 15.47 9.67
N ASP A 146 -14.69 14.73 9.64
CA ASP A 146 -14.11 14.04 10.80
C ASP A 146 -15.00 12.96 11.43
N GLU A 147 -15.91 12.39 10.66
CA GLU A 147 -16.72 11.24 11.07
C GLU A 147 -15.97 9.92 10.84
N LEU A 148 -15.97 9.05 11.86
CA LEU A 148 -15.36 7.72 11.81
C LEU A 148 -16.38 6.66 11.36
N TYR A 149 -16.02 5.97 10.29
CA TYR A 149 -16.73 4.79 9.80
C TYR A 149 -15.89 3.54 10.01
N VAL A 150 -16.56 2.49 10.44
CA VAL A 150 -16.00 1.19 10.79
C VAL A 150 -16.80 0.12 10.06
N CYS A 151 -16.09 -0.80 9.41
CA CYS A 151 -16.68 -2.07 9.01
C CYS A 151 -15.77 -3.25 9.31
N GLU A 152 -16.39 -4.39 9.60
CA GLU A 152 -15.67 -5.63 9.91
C GLU A 152 -16.17 -6.79 9.06
N TYR A 153 -15.23 -7.67 8.72
CA TYR A 153 -15.45 -8.85 7.88
C TYR A 153 -14.83 -10.07 8.54
N SER A 154 -15.61 -11.14 8.74
CA SER A 154 -15.12 -12.40 9.27
C SER A 154 -14.50 -13.27 8.18
N GLY A 155 -13.50 -14.07 8.54
CA GLY A 155 -12.92 -15.06 7.64
C GLY A 155 -12.20 -14.48 6.42
N PHE A 156 -11.67 -13.25 6.52
CA PHE A 156 -10.91 -12.61 5.46
C PHE A 156 -9.64 -13.41 5.14
N THR A 157 -9.45 -13.70 3.86
CA THR A 157 -8.30 -14.42 3.32
C THR A 157 -7.85 -13.81 2.00
N VAL A 158 -6.55 -13.87 1.78
CA VAL A 158 -5.92 -13.62 0.48
C VAL A 158 -5.15 -14.88 0.10
N ALA A 159 -5.48 -15.45 -1.06
CA ALA A 159 -4.82 -16.63 -1.60
C ALA A 159 -3.41 -16.29 -2.13
N ASP A 160 -2.67 -17.28 -2.61
CA ASP A 160 -1.30 -17.09 -3.09
C ASP A 160 -1.24 -16.50 -4.52
N ALA A 161 -0.01 -16.33 -5.02
CA ALA A 161 0.25 -15.81 -6.37
C ALA A 161 -0.33 -16.69 -7.50
N SER A 162 -0.54 -18.00 -7.29
CA SER A 162 -1.07 -18.91 -8.32
C SER A 162 -2.52 -18.60 -8.70
N THR A 163 -3.24 -17.96 -7.78
CA THR A 163 -4.62 -17.47 -7.97
C THR A 163 -4.67 -15.95 -8.03
N ASN A 164 -3.54 -15.30 -8.34
CA ASN A 164 -3.41 -13.84 -8.43
C ASN A 164 -3.90 -13.14 -7.16
N TYR A 165 -3.55 -13.71 -6.00
CA TYR A 165 -3.94 -13.19 -4.69
C TYR A 165 -5.44 -12.96 -4.54
N THR A 166 -6.26 -13.92 -4.98
CA THR A 166 -7.72 -13.83 -4.87
C THR A 166 -8.14 -13.59 -3.42
N MET A 167 -9.01 -12.59 -3.20
CA MET A 167 -9.52 -12.25 -1.86
C MET A 167 -10.93 -12.78 -1.65
N THR A 168 -11.18 -13.32 -0.46
CA THR A 168 -12.53 -13.64 -0.02
C THR A 168 -12.70 -13.43 1.48
N TYR A 169 -13.94 -13.44 1.96
CA TYR A 169 -14.31 -13.39 3.37
C TYR A 169 -15.61 -14.18 3.59
N THR A 170 -15.86 -14.64 4.80
CA THR A 170 -17.08 -15.39 5.13
C THR A 170 -18.30 -14.47 5.16
N SER A 171 -18.29 -13.43 6.00
CA SER A 171 -19.45 -12.54 6.19
C SER A 171 -19.03 -11.10 6.52
N TYR A 172 -19.82 -10.14 6.07
CA TYR A 172 -19.81 -8.77 6.58
C TYR A 172 -20.55 -8.73 7.93
N LEU A 173 -19.93 -8.13 8.95
CA LEU A 173 -20.40 -8.12 10.34
C LEU A 173 -21.17 -6.83 10.63
N SER A 174 -22.46 -6.79 10.32
CA SER A 174 -23.29 -5.60 10.51
C SER A 174 -23.38 -5.13 11.97
N SER A 175 -23.30 -6.03 12.94
CA SER A 175 -23.36 -5.68 14.38
C SER A 175 -22.13 -4.93 14.90
N SER A 176 -20.98 -5.05 14.23
CA SER A 176 -19.75 -4.33 14.56
C SER A 176 -19.35 -3.31 13.48
N SER A 177 -20.27 -2.98 12.58
CA SER A 177 -20.08 -2.03 11.49
C SER A 177 -21.10 -0.89 11.58
N ASN A 178 -20.66 0.35 11.33
CA ASN A 178 -21.55 1.52 11.25
C ASN A 178 -21.72 2.04 9.81
N THR A 179 -21.22 1.29 8.81
CA THR A 179 -21.46 1.56 7.39
C THR A 179 -22.82 1.05 6.94
N THR A 180 -23.44 1.72 5.96
CA THR A 180 -24.81 1.39 5.52
C THR A 180 -24.92 0.13 4.65
N SER A 181 -23.81 -0.42 4.17
CA SER A 181 -23.79 -1.61 3.31
C SER A 181 -22.42 -2.29 3.28
N ASP A 182 -22.38 -3.49 2.70
CA ASP A 182 -21.14 -4.22 2.41
C ASP A 182 -20.46 -3.66 1.14
N SER A 183 -19.36 -2.92 1.34
CA SER A 183 -18.57 -2.27 0.28
C SER A 183 -17.49 -3.17 -0.34
N LEU A 184 -17.32 -4.40 0.16
CA LEU A 184 -16.44 -5.43 -0.41
C LEU A 184 -17.21 -6.53 -1.15
N ALA A 185 -18.55 -6.47 -1.15
CA ALA A 185 -19.40 -7.47 -1.81
C ALA A 185 -19.03 -7.71 -3.28
N ASP A 186 -18.62 -6.67 -4.01
CA ASP A 186 -18.18 -6.82 -5.41
C ASP A 186 -16.76 -7.38 -5.55
N ASN A 187 -15.92 -7.16 -4.54
CA ASN A 187 -14.53 -7.59 -4.48
C ASN A 187 -14.37 -9.06 -4.04
N LYS A 188 -15.39 -9.63 -3.38
CA LYS A 188 -15.36 -11.01 -2.89
C LYS A 188 -15.17 -12.01 -4.04
N GLY A 189 -14.15 -12.86 -3.90
CA GLY A 189 -13.77 -13.87 -4.89
C GLY A 189 -13.07 -13.30 -6.12
N ARG A 190 -12.61 -12.05 -6.09
CA ARG A 190 -11.90 -11.42 -7.21
C ARG A 190 -10.40 -11.56 -7.06
N GLN A 191 -9.73 -11.66 -8.21
CA GLN A 191 -8.29 -11.59 -8.35
C GLN A 191 -7.83 -10.14 -8.14
N PHE A 192 -6.58 -9.96 -7.71
CA PHE A 192 -6.01 -8.61 -7.60
C PHE A 192 -5.60 -8.11 -8.98
N SER A 193 -5.83 -6.84 -9.29
CA SER A 193 -5.33 -6.18 -10.51
C SER A 193 -4.47 -4.98 -10.14
N THR A 194 -3.51 -4.66 -11.00
CA THR A 194 -2.63 -3.46 -10.94
C THR A 194 -2.57 -2.79 -12.29
N ILE A 195 -1.87 -1.66 -12.40
CA ILE A 195 -1.76 -0.88 -13.65
C ILE A 195 -1.10 -1.63 -14.81
N ASP A 196 -0.28 -2.62 -14.48
CA ASP A 196 0.53 -3.43 -15.39
C ASP A 196 0.03 -4.89 -15.47
N ARG A 197 -1.00 -5.25 -14.69
CA ARG A 197 -1.58 -6.58 -14.67
C ARG A 197 -3.07 -6.55 -14.41
N ASP A 198 -3.84 -6.66 -15.49
CA ASP A 198 -5.30 -6.68 -15.43
C ASP A 198 -5.83 -8.10 -15.25
N ASN A 199 -6.46 -8.36 -14.10
CA ASN A 199 -7.14 -9.61 -13.79
C ASN A 199 -8.64 -9.39 -13.47
N ASP A 200 -9.19 -8.22 -13.83
CA ASP A 200 -10.62 -7.95 -13.68
C ASP A 200 -11.44 -8.63 -14.80
N GLN A 201 -12.77 -8.56 -14.72
CA GLN A 201 -13.67 -9.35 -15.59
C GLN A 201 -14.31 -8.53 -16.71
N ILE A 202 -13.74 -7.36 -17.05
CA ILE A 202 -14.29 -6.49 -18.08
C ILE A 202 -13.27 -6.19 -19.17
N SER A 203 -13.73 -5.63 -20.29
CA SER A 203 -12.88 -5.31 -21.45
C SER A 203 -11.99 -4.09 -21.25
N SER A 204 -12.23 -3.29 -20.21
CA SER A 204 -11.47 -2.09 -19.87
C SER A 204 -10.83 -2.25 -18.50
N SER A 205 -9.57 -1.87 -18.34
CA SER A 205 -8.87 -2.03 -17.06
C SER A 205 -9.42 -1.10 -15.96
N CYS A 206 -10.01 -1.68 -14.91
CA CYS A 206 -10.45 -0.95 -13.73
C CYS A 206 -9.28 -0.37 -12.93
N SER A 207 -8.14 -1.07 -12.88
CA SER A 207 -6.94 -0.53 -12.23
C SER A 207 -6.49 0.76 -12.89
N ALA A 208 -6.49 0.83 -14.23
CA ALA A 208 -6.22 2.07 -14.97
C ALA A 208 -7.32 3.12 -14.75
N ALA A 209 -8.59 2.73 -14.87
CA ALA A 209 -9.73 3.65 -14.82
C ALA A 209 -10.08 4.15 -13.41
N ARG A 210 -9.54 3.57 -12.34
CA ARG A 210 -9.84 3.93 -10.93
C ARG A 210 -8.62 4.55 -10.26
N GLY A 211 -8.06 5.57 -10.91
CA GLY A 211 -6.92 6.33 -10.38
C GLY A 211 -5.60 5.56 -10.41
N ASN A 212 -5.42 4.68 -11.39
CA ASN A 212 -4.22 3.86 -11.54
C ASN A 212 -3.91 2.99 -10.32
N SER A 213 -4.90 2.49 -9.57
CA SER A 213 -4.64 1.77 -8.30
C SER A 213 -4.65 0.25 -8.45
N GLY A 214 -4.08 -0.44 -7.44
CA GLY A 214 -4.23 -1.88 -7.26
C GLY A 214 -5.39 -2.23 -6.33
N TRP A 215 -6.28 -3.13 -6.75
CA TRP A 215 -7.41 -3.62 -5.95
C TRP A 215 -8.00 -4.92 -6.51
N TRP A 216 -8.89 -5.55 -5.74
CA TRP A 216 -9.67 -6.72 -6.16
C TRP A 216 -10.89 -6.32 -6.99
N PHE A 217 -10.68 -5.79 -8.20
CA PHE A 217 -11.76 -5.22 -9.00
C PHE A 217 -12.71 -6.27 -9.62
N LYS A 218 -13.95 -5.83 -9.90
CA LYS A 218 -15.00 -6.54 -10.63
C LYS A 218 -15.43 -5.75 -11.87
N SER A 219 -16.24 -4.70 -11.70
CA SER A 219 -16.70 -3.77 -12.75
C SER A 219 -17.30 -2.47 -12.16
N CYS A 220 -16.52 -1.53 -11.62
CA CYS A 220 -15.16 -1.75 -11.13
C CYS A 220 -15.15 -2.15 -9.66
N SER A 221 -15.72 -1.36 -8.75
CA SER A 221 -15.89 -1.77 -7.35
C SER A 221 -16.78 -0.78 -6.57
N LYS A 222 -17.26 -1.20 -5.40
CA LYS A 222 -17.89 -0.33 -4.39
C LYS A 222 -16.89 0.36 -3.47
N SER A 223 -15.61 0.04 -3.59
CA SER A 223 -14.55 0.66 -2.81
C SER A 223 -13.25 0.73 -3.59
N ASN A 224 -12.42 1.73 -3.31
CA ASN A 224 -11.06 1.78 -3.79
C ASN A 224 -10.19 2.50 -2.74
N PRO A 225 -9.75 1.82 -1.68
CA PRO A 225 -8.92 2.44 -0.63
C PRO A 225 -7.52 2.83 -1.16
N ASN A 226 -7.14 2.33 -2.34
CA ASN A 226 -5.85 2.55 -2.97
C ASN A 226 -5.88 3.61 -4.07
N GLY A 227 -7.03 4.24 -4.31
CA GLY A 227 -7.16 5.32 -5.29
C GLY A 227 -6.31 6.56 -4.97
N ILE A 228 -6.45 7.58 -5.81
CA ILE A 228 -5.75 8.85 -5.65
C ILE A 228 -6.20 9.52 -4.35
N TYR A 229 -5.25 9.96 -3.54
CA TYR A 229 -5.55 10.81 -2.40
C TYR A 229 -5.75 12.25 -2.87
N HIS A 230 -6.74 12.95 -2.32
CA HIS A 230 -6.92 14.38 -2.54
C HIS A 230 -7.05 15.09 -1.20
N ALA A 231 -6.38 16.23 -1.00
CA ALA A 231 -6.36 16.95 0.29
C ALA A 231 -7.65 17.75 0.57
N SER A 232 -8.75 17.42 -0.09
CA SER A 232 -10.07 18.07 0.06
C SER A 232 -11.15 17.13 -0.48
N PRO A 233 -12.42 17.27 -0.04
CA PRO A 233 -13.50 16.44 -0.55
C PRO A 233 -13.68 16.62 -2.06
N LYS A 234 -13.91 15.50 -2.76
CA LYS A 234 -14.34 15.45 -4.16
C LYS A 234 -15.60 14.61 -4.30
N ASN A 235 -16.47 15.05 -5.19
CA ASN A 235 -17.73 14.41 -5.57
C ASN A 235 -17.56 13.42 -6.75
N ASN A 236 -16.57 13.61 -7.61
CA ASN A 236 -16.18 12.62 -8.62
C ASN A 236 -15.14 11.66 -8.02
N TYR A 237 -15.61 10.76 -7.16
CA TYR A 237 -14.77 9.91 -6.30
C TYR A 237 -14.13 8.71 -7.02
N GLU A 238 -14.52 8.42 -8.27
CA GLU A 238 -14.22 7.15 -8.94
C GLU A 238 -12.72 6.85 -9.05
N ASN A 239 -11.90 7.90 -9.19
CA ASN A 239 -10.44 7.83 -9.26
C ASN A 239 -9.74 7.95 -7.90
N TYR A 240 -10.48 8.25 -6.84
CA TYR A 240 -9.93 8.65 -5.56
C TYR A 240 -10.12 7.55 -4.50
N ILE A 241 -9.67 7.82 -3.28
CA ILE A 241 -9.95 6.97 -2.13
C ILE A 241 -11.42 7.11 -1.76
N TYR A 242 -12.19 6.02 -1.92
CA TYR A 242 -13.61 5.99 -1.56
C TYR A 242 -14.03 4.64 -0.96
N TRP A 243 -15.12 4.68 -0.21
CA TRP A 243 -15.76 3.51 0.39
C TRP A 243 -17.28 3.72 0.42
N ILE A 244 -18.01 3.11 -0.51
CA ILE A 244 -19.48 3.28 -0.57
C ILE A 244 -20.09 2.78 0.73
N GLY A 245 -20.99 3.56 1.32
CA GLY A 245 -21.61 3.23 2.61
C GLY A 245 -20.91 3.83 3.83
N ALA A 246 -19.72 4.44 3.66
CA ALA A 246 -19.08 5.30 4.66
C ALA A 246 -19.48 6.78 4.54
N THR A 247 -20.22 7.20 3.52
CA THR A 247 -20.66 8.62 3.38
C THR A 247 -22.13 8.72 2.99
N GLY A 248 -22.93 7.69 3.32
CA GLY A 248 -24.32 7.58 2.87
C GLY A 248 -24.46 7.75 1.35
N ASN A 249 -25.34 8.67 0.94
CA ASN A 249 -25.65 8.95 -0.47
C ASN A 249 -24.69 9.96 -1.13
N SER A 250 -23.82 10.62 -0.37
CA SER A 250 -22.98 11.71 -0.88
C SER A 250 -21.75 11.22 -1.65
N VAL A 251 -21.43 9.91 -1.52
CA VAL A 251 -20.27 9.21 -2.09
C VAL A 251 -19.03 10.11 -2.23
N LEU A 252 -18.51 10.56 -1.08
CA LEU A 252 -17.36 11.47 -1.04
C LEU A 252 -16.06 10.70 -0.89
N THR A 253 -14.98 11.33 -1.34
CA THR A 253 -13.62 10.87 -1.04
C THR A 253 -13.32 10.90 0.45
N LEU A 254 -12.45 10.01 0.92
CA LEU A 254 -12.08 9.90 2.34
C LEU A 254 -10.89 10.81 2.69
N LYS A 255 -10.86 11.29 3.93
CA LYS A 255 -9.72 12.03 4.53
C LYS A 255 -8.61 11.08 4.97
N SER A 256 -8.98 9.91 5.49
CA SER A 256 -8.04 8.81 5.75
C SER A 256 -8.75 7.45 5.71
N ILE A 257 -7.97 6.39 5.50
CA ILE A 257 -8.46 5.01 5.60
C ILE A 257 -7.33 4.10 6.11
N ARG A 258 -7.67 3.11 6.93
CA ARG A 258 -6.78 2.01 7.30
C ARG A 258 -7.50 0.67 7.23
N LEU A 259 -6.77 -0.35 6.78
CA LEU A 259 -7.20 -1.74 6.79
C LEU A 259 -6.33 -2.50 7.79
N MET A 260 -6.97 -3.33 8.61
CA MET A 260 -6.33 -3.98 9.75
C MET A 260 -6.78 -5.43 9.88
N LEU A 261 -5.85 -6.32 10.21
CA LEU A 261 -6.14 -7.71 10.52
C LEU A 261 -6.08 -7.92 12.03
N GLN A 262 -7.14 -8.50 12.61
CA GLN A 262 -7.11 -8.88 14.01
C GLN A 262 -6.08 -10.00 14.21
N LEU A 263 -5.11 -9.75 15.08
CA LEU A 263 -4.18 -10.75 15.58
C LEU A 263 -4.86 -11.51 16.73
N ALA A 264 -4.51 -12.78 16.87
CA ALA A 264 -5.06 -13.67 17.91
C ALA A 264 -4.86 -13.08 19.31
#